data_AF-A0A954GNT3-F1
#
_entry.id   AF-A0A954GNT3-F1
#
_cell.length_a   1.000
_cell.length_b   1.000
_cell.length_c   1.000
_cell.angle_alpha   90.00
_cell.angle_beta   90.00
_cell.angle_gamma   90.00
#
_symmetry.space_group_name_H-M   'P 1'
#
loop_
_entity.id
_entity.type
_entity.pdbx_description
1 polymer ?
#
loop_
_entity_poly.entity_id
_entity_poly.type
_entity_poly.pdbx_seq_one_letter_code
_entity_poly.pdbx_strand_id
1 'polypeptide(L)'
;MTRVLTGSHQLRNLFAALTEQTFQVEFGVADPALIDYLSELLVRFVRFESIFRVRDLFGRRLEEVADMLLQAEECESRPRREIHRHIGDFTLFWTGVYPEALKQLRRWDRKDAVLDYTAQGKQSYLIASSIENEDSPIPPRVLRRLSDEFEVCSTGLRRVRSEWEQGRSPRR
;
A
#
# COMPACT_ATOMS: atom_id res chain seq x y z
N MET A 1 15.54 -6.24 -32.50
CA MET A 1 14.07 -6.42 -32.33
C MET A 1 13.68 -5.90 -30.95
N THR A 2 13.41 -4.61 -30.87
CA THR A 2 13.08 -3.88 -29.64
C THR A 2 11.67 -4.25 -29.23
N ARG A 3 11.56 -5.10 -28.21
CA ARG A 3 10.28 -5.65 -27.78
C ARG A 3 9.56 -4.58 -26.95
N VAL A 4 8.69 -3.83 -27.60
CA VAL A 4 7.60 -3.09 -26.97
C VAL A 4 6.75 -4.13 -26.24
N LEU A 5 7.02 -4.34 -24.96
CA LEU A 5 6.35 -5.30 -24.10
C LEU A 5 5.61 -4.53 -23.01
N THR A 6 4.35 -4.23 -23.30
CA THR A 6 3.24 -4.09 -22.35
C THR A 6 3.62 -3.79 -20.89
N GLY A 7 3.85 -2.51 -20.57
CA GLY A 7 4.50 -2.04 -19.33
C GLY A 7 3.84 -2.41 -17.98
N SER A 8 2.64 -2.99 -17.96
CA SER A 8 2.00 -3.45 -16.71
C SER A 8 2.52 -4.79 -16.20
N HIS A 9 2.78 -5.75 -17.11
CA HIS A 9 3.23 -7.08 -16.72
C HIS A 9 4.70 -7.09 -16.29
N GLN A 10 5.54 -6.28 -16.95
CA GLN A 10 6.94 -6.14 -16.57
C GLN A 10 7.10 -5.49 -15.19
N LEU A 11 6.26 -4.50 -14.89
CA LEU A 11 6.26 -3.84 -13.59
C LEU A 11 5.81 -4.79 -12.47
N ARG A 12 4.77 -5.60 -12.73
CA ARG A 12 4.34 -6.68 -11.82
C ARG A 12 5.48 -7.65 -11.53
N ASN A 13 6.13 -8.16 -12.57
CA ASN A 13 7.23 -9.12 -12.41
C ASN A 13 8.42 -8.51 -11.66
N LEU A 14 8.73 -7.23 -11.90
CA LEU A 14 9.78 -6.51 -11.17
C LEU A 14 9.44 -6.41 -9.67
N PHE A 15 8.24 -5.95 -9.32
CA PHE A 15 7.86 -5.82 -7.92
C PHE A 15 7.74 -7.17 -7.22
N ALA A 16 7.26 -8.20 -7.91
CA ALA A 16 7.25 -9.57 -7.38
C ALA A 16 8.68 -10.01 -7.01
N ALA A 17 9.64 -9.87 -7.92
CA ALA A 17 11.03 -10.25 -7.67
C ALA A 17 11.67 -9.45 -6.52
N LEU A 18 11.47 -8.13 -6.47
CA LEU A 18 12.03 -7.27 -5.42
C LEU A 18 11.41 -7.58 -4.04
N THR A 19 10.09 -7.78 -4.01
CA THR A 19 9.37 -8.08 -2.77
C THR A 19 9.75 -9.47 -2.28
N GLU A 20 9.84 -10.46 -3.17
CA GLU A 20 10.28 -11.81 -2.83
C GLU A 20 11.70 -11.80 -2.25
N GLN A 21 12.66 -11.17 -2.94
CA GLN A 21 14.03 -11.04 -2.46
C GLN A 21 14.08 -10.36 -1.09
N THR A 22 13.41 -9.22 -0.94
CA THR A 22 13.45 -8.45 0.31
C THR A 22 12.84 -9.26 1.47
N PHE A 23 11.61 -9.76 1.31
CA PHE A 23 10.89 -10.39 2.40
C PHE A 23 11.42 -11.78 2.74
N GLN A 24 11.78 -12.60 1.75
CA GLN A 24 12.32 -13.94 2.03
C GLN A 24 13.76 -13.90 2.54
N VAL A 25 14.63 -13.07 1.95
CA VAL A 25 16.07 -13.11 2.23
C VAL A 25 16.46 -12.17 3.37
N GLU A 26 15.91 -10.95 3.40
CA GLU A 26 16.34 -9.94 4.39
C GLU A 26 15.49 -9.95 5.67
N PHE A 27 14.18 -10.23 5.56
CA PHE A 27 13.25 -10.19 6.71
C PHE A 27 12.80 -11.57 7.20
N GLY A 28 13.16 -12.66 6.52
CA GLY A 28 12.80 -14.03 6.90
C GLY A 28 11.29 -14.33 6.84
N VAL A 29 10.53 -13.51 6.12
CA VAL A 29 9.08 -13.68 5.93
C VAL A 29 8.85 -14.55 4.70
N ALA A 30 8.57 -15.83 4.95
CA ALA A 30 8.24 -16.82 3.91
C ALA A 30 6.72 -17.05 3.83
N ASP A 31 5.96 -16.00 3.51
CA ASP A 31 4.52 -16.09 3.22
C ASP A 31 4.24 -15.62 1.78
N PRO A 32 4.08 -16.56 0.83
CA PRO A 32 3.83 -16.22 -0.57
C PRO A 32 2.56 -15.37 -0.76
N ALA A 33 1.50 -15.60 0.01
CA ALA A 33 0.26 -14.86 -0.14
C ALA A 33 0.40 -13.40 0.31
N LEU A 34 1.21 -13.16 1.35
CA LEU A 34 1.57 -11.82 1.80
C LEU A 34 2.46 -11.11 0.76
N ILE A 35 3.48 -11.80 0.24
CA ILE A 35 4.39 -11.25 -0.78
C ILE A 35 3.62 -10.88 -2.06
N ASP A 36 2.71 -11.75 -2.52
CA ASP A 36 1.84 -11.48 -3.66
C ASP A 36 0.96 -10.25 -3.39
N TYR A 37 0.39 -10.15 -2.19
CA TYR A 37 -0.41 -8.98 -1.82
C TYR A 37 0.39 -7.68 -1.88
N LEU A 38 1.60 -7.67 -1.30
CA LEU A 38 2.48 -6.50 -1.25
C LEU A 38 2.97 -6.11 -2.66
N SER A 39 3.26 -7.09 -3.50
CA SER A 39 3.62 -6.89 -4.91
C SER A 39 2.47 -6.25 -5.69
N GLU A 40 1.26 -6.79 -5.52
CA GLU A 40 0.04 -6.24 -6.12
C GLU A 40 -0.29 -4.85 -5.58
N LEU A 41 -0.05 -4.60 -4.29
CA LEU A 41 -0.18 -3.29 -3.67
C LEU A 41 0.71 -2.28 -4.40
N LEU A 42 2.00 -2.57 -4.56
CA LEU A 42 2.94 -1.69 -5.28
C LEU A 42 2.49 -1.40 -6.71
N VAL A 43 1.96 -2.41 -7.41
CA VAL A 43 1.45 -2.25 -8.79
C VAL A 43 0.20 -1.36 -8.83
N ARG A 44 -0.75 -1.57 -7.91
CA ARG A 44 -1.93 -0.70 -7.77
C ARG A 44 -1.49 0.74 -7.50
N PHE A 45 -0.45 0.91 -6.68
CA PHE A 45 0.03 2.23 -6.30
C PHE A 45 0.81 2.96 -7.39
N VAL A 46 1.64 2.31 -8.21
CA VAL A 46 2.27 3.02 -9.35
C VAL A 46 1.20 3.54 -10.33
N ARG A 47 0.13 2.77 -10.50
CA ARG A 47 -1.04 3.24 -11.27
C ARG A 47 -1.72 4.41 -10.57
N PHE A 48 -1.93 4.32 -9.26
CA PHE A 48 -2.47 5.41 -8.46
C PHE A 48 -1.57 6.66 -8.52
N GLU A 49 -0.27 6.59 -8.24
CA GLU A 49 0.67 7.71 -8.36
C GLU A 49 0.63 8.35 -9.75
N SER A 50 0.54 7.56 -10.82
CA SER A 50 0.39 8.11 -12.18
C SER A 50 -0.93 8.87 -12.39
N ILE A 51 -2.01 8.47 -11.70
CA ILE A 51 -3.33 9.11 -11.74
C ILE A 51 -3.39 10.33 -10.78
N PHE A 52 -2.76 10.24 -9.61
CA PHE A 52 -2.71 11.30 -8.61
C PHE A 52 -1.73 12.42 -8.99
N ARG A 53 -0.59 12.11 -9.64
CA ARG A 53 0.26 13.14 -10.28
C ARG A 53 -0.49 13.97 -11.31
N VAL A 54 -1.49 13.38 -11.98
CA VAL A 54 -2.36 14.10 -12.94
C VAL A 54 -3.42 14.94 -12.21
N ARG A 55 -3.77 14.61 -10.96
CA ARG A 55 -4.77 15.32 -10.14
C ARG A 55 -4.20 16.27 -9.06
N ASP A 56 -2.91 16.22 -8.76
CA ASP A 56 -2.19 17.10 -7.80
C ASP A 56 -1.36 18.21 -8.47
N LEU A 57 -1.74 18.62 -9.68
CA LEU A 57 -1.25 19.86 -10.30
C LEU A 57 -2.39 20.88 -10.51
N PHE A 58 -3.63 20.46 -10.22
CA PHE A 58 -4.88 21.20 -10.51
C PHE A 58 -5.89 21.20 -9.34
N GLY A 59 -5.45 20.90 -8.11
CA GLY A 59 -6.13 21.35 -6.90
C GLY A 59 -7.34 20.55 -6.41
N ARG A 60 -7.32 19.20 -6.41
CA ARG A 60 -8.27 18.41 -5.59
C ARG A 60 -7.61 17.27 -4.81
N ARG A 61 -8.13 17.08 -3.59
CA ARG A 61 -7.65 16.30 -2.44
C ARG A 61 -7.14 14.90 -2.78
N LEU A 62 -5.98 14.54 -2.21
CA LEU A 62 -5.73 13.16 -1.78
C LEU A 62 -6.86 12.76 -0.83
N GLU A 63 -7.43 11.56 -0.98
CA GLU A 63 -8.45 11.06 -0.06
C GLU A 63 -7.87 11.01 1.36
N GLU A 64 -8.43 11.81 2.26
CA GLU A 64 -7.96 11.92 3.65
C GLU A 64 -8.37 10.65 4.40
N VAL A 65 -7.46 10.09 5.20
CA VAL A 65 -7.76 8.89 5.98
C VAL A 65 -8.93 9.13 6.93
N ALA A 66 -9.04 10.34 7.49
CA ALA A 66 -10.18 10.75 8.30
C ALA A 66 -11.52 10.65 7.56
N ASP A 67 -11.58 11.08 6.29
CA ASP A 67 -12.82 11.04 5.50
C ASP A 67 -13.20 9.61 5.13
N MET A 68 -12.22 8.77 4.81
CA MET A 68 -12.45 7.35 4.53
C MET A 68 -12.94 6.60 5.78
N LEU A 69 -12.41 6.94 6.96
CA LEU A 69 -12.88 6.36 8.24
C LEU A 69 -14.34 6.72 8.50
N LEU A 70 -14.73 7.99 8.31
CA LEU A 70 -16.11 8.42 8.44
C LEU A 70 -17.03 7.66 7.46
N GLN A 71 -16.62 7.55 6.20
CA GLN A 71 -17.37 6.78 5.20
C GLN A 71 -17.51 5.30 5.58
N ALA A 72 -16.48 4.71 6.20
CA ALA A 72 -16.52 3.32 6.65
C ALA A 72 -17.54 3.11 7.79
N GLU A 73 -17.72 4.10 8.66
CA GLU A 73 -18.70 4.07 9.76
C GLU A 73 -20.14 4.17 9.24
N GLU A 74 -20.36 4.89 8.14
CA GLU A 74 -21.68 5.05 7.51
C GLU A 74 -22.10 3.82 6.66
N CYS A 75 -21.16 2.93 6.35
CA CYS A 75 -21.43 1.74 5.53
C CYS A 75 -21.65 0.48 6.37
N GLU A 76 -22.71 -0.28 6.08
CA GLU A 76 -22.88 -1.63 6.61
C GLU A 76 -22.30 -2.68 5.64
N SER A 77 -21.68 -3.73 6.17
CA SER A 77 -21.26 -4.96 5.44
C SER A 77 -20.10 -4.82 4.42
N ARG A 78 -20.30 -5.24 3.16
CA ARG A 78 -19.26 -5.46 2.13
C ARG A 78 -18.48 -4.20 1.75
N PRO A 79 -19.10 -3.02 1.54
CA PRO A 79 -18.35 -1.79 1.24
C PRO A 79 -17.39 -1.41 2.37
N ARG A 80 -17.81 -1.63 3.63
CA ARG A 80 -16.99 -1.33 4.81
C ARG A 80 -15.69 -2.11 4.86
N ARG A 81 -15.71 -3.39 4.44
CA ARG A 81 -14.48 -4.20 4.33
C ARG A 81 -13.49 -3.61 3.34
N GLU A 82 -13.95 -3.27 2.14
CA GLU A 82 -13.07 -2.71 1.11
C GLU A 82 -12.57 -1.32 1.47
N ILE A 83 -13.38 -0.49 2.14
CA ILE A 83 -12.93 0.82 2.64
C ILE A 83 -11.83 0.64 3.69
N HIS A 84 -12.01 -0.22 4.69
CA HIS A 84 -10.96 -0.47 5.69
C HIS A 84 -9.70 -1.10 5.07
N ARG A 85 -9.85 -2.02 4.11
CA ARG A 85 -8.70 -2.53 3.36
C ARG A 85 -7.98 -1.41 2.61
N HIS A 86 -8.73 -0.50 1.99
CA HIS A 86 -8.15 0.64 1.27
C HIS A 86 -7.40 1.58 2.20
N ILE A 87 -7.96 1.89 3.38
CA ILE A 87 -7.28 2.68 4.42
C ILE A 87 -5.96 1.99 4.85
N GLY A 88 -6.00 0.67 5.06
CA GLY A 88 -4.81 -0.13 5.35
C GLY A 88 -3.74 -0.02 4.25
N ASP A 89 -4.14 -0.22 2.99
CA ASP A 89 -3.25 -0.12 1.83
C ASP A 89 -2.63 1.28 1.71
N PHE A 90 -3.43 2.33 1.87
CA PHE A 90 -3.01 3.73 1.78
C PHE A 90 -1.99 4.08 2.86
N THR A 91 -2.31 3.76 4.12
CA THR A 91 -1.42 4.02 5.26
C THR A 91 -0.13 3.21 5.18
N LEU A 92 -0.18 1.93 4.76
CA LEU A 92 1.00 1.09 4.59
C LEU A 92 1.93 1.64 3.49
N PHE A 93 1.35 2.11 2.39
CA PHE A 93 2.09 2.74 1.30
C PHE A 93 2.79 4.02 1.76
N TRP A 94 2.09 4.95 2.42
CA TRP A 94 2.71 6.21 2.85
C TRP A 94 3.76 6.01 3.93
N THR A 95 3.55 5.09 4.86
CA THR A 95 4.52 4.82 5.92
C THR A 95 5.73 4.04 5.41
N GLY A 96 5.53 3.10 4.47
CA GLY A 96 6.59 2.25 3.95
C GLY A 96 7.33 2.87 2.77
N VAL A 97 6.59 3.22 1.71
CA VAL A 97 7.16 3.70 0.46
C VAL A 97 7.55 5.17 0.56
N TYR A 98 6.69 6.08 1.04
CA TYR A 98 6.97 7.53 1.05
C TYR A 98 6.88 8.20 2.44
N PRO A 99 7.65 7.73 3.44
CA PRO A 99 7.57 8.26 4.80
C PRO A 99 7.97 9.74 4.90
N GLU A 100 8.80 10.23 3.98
CA GLU A 100 9.20 11.65 3.95
C GLU A 100 8.05 12.56 3.51
N ALA A 101 7.30 12.14 2.50
CA ALA A 101 6.18 12.89 1.98
C ALA A 101 4.97 12.82 2.93
N LEU A 102 4.82 11.75 3.72
CA LEU A 102 3.83 11.67 4.79
C LEU A 102 3.96 12.83 5.80
N LYS A 103 5.19 13.26 6.13
CA LYS A 103 5.41 14.42 7.01
C LYS A 103 4.93 15.73 6.39
N GLN A 104 5.01 15.86 5.08
CA GLN A 104 4.53 17.03 4.34
C GLN A 104 3.01 16.99 4.17
N LEU A 105 2.46 15.82 3.88
CA LEU A 105 1.03 15.58 3.76
C LEU A 105 0.30 15.93 5.07
N ARG A 106 0.81 15.48 6.22
CA ARG A 106 0.26 15.84 7.56
C ARG A 106 0.29 17.35 7.87
N ARG A 107 1.13 18.13 7.18
CA ARG A 107 1.18 19.60 7.35
C ARG A 107 0.18 20.33 6.47
N TRP A 108 -0.11 19.78 5.29
CA TRP A 108 -1.05 20.37 4.34
C TRP A 108 -2.49 19.93 4.60
N ASP A 109 -2.67 18.71 5.10
CA ASP A 109 -3.95 18.13 5.44
C ASP A 109 -4.28 18.33 6.92
N ARG A 110 -5.32 19.12 7.19
CA ARG A 110 -5.76 19.45 8.55
C ARG A 110 -6.52 18.31 9.23
N LYS A 111 -7.21 17.44 8.48
CA LYS A 111 -8.00 16.36 9.09
C LYS A 111 -7.11 15.20 9.54
N ASP A 112 -6.06 14.92 8.76
CA ASP A 112 -5.12 13.85 9.04
C ASP A 112 -3.94 14.26 9.95
N ALA A 113 -3.83 15.55 10.30
CA ALA A 113 -2.73 16.10 11.09
C ALA A 113 -2.48 15.35 12.42
N VAL A 114 -3.55 14.89 13.06
CA VAL A 114 -3.53 14.18 14.37
C VAL A 114 -3.51 12.66 14.25
N LEU A 115 -3.67 12.11 13.04
CA LEU A 115 -3.75 10.65 12.86
C LEU A 115 -2.36 10.00 12.95
N ASP A 116 -2.30 8.92 13.72
CA ASP A 116 -1.20 7.95 13.63
C ASP A 116 -1.51 6.96 12.51
N TYR A 117 -0.91 7.18 11.35
CA TYR A 117 -1.11 6.34 10.15
C TYR A 117 -0.73 4.88 10.39
N THR A 118 0.28 4.60 11.23
CA THR A 118 0.67 3.23 11.55
C THR A 118 -0.43 2.55 12.38
N ALA A 119 -0.92 3.21 13.43
CA ALA A 119 -2.01 2.68 14.23
C ALA A 119 -3.30 2.50 13.41
N GLN A 120 -3.64 3.48 12.57
CA GLN A 120 -4.82 3.42 11.71
C GLN A 120 -4.74 2.32 10.66
N GLY A 121 -3.56 2.11 10.06
CA GLY A 121 -3.33 1.04 9.10
C GLY A 121 -3.51 -0.35 9.70
N LYS A 122 -2.90 -0.57 10.87
CA LYS A 122 -3.08 -1.82 11.64
C LYS A 122 -4.54 -2.08 11.94
N GLN A 123 -5.23 -1.09 12.49
CA GLN A 123 -6.62 -1.24 12.90
C GLN A 123 -7.53 -1.49 11.70
N SER A 124 -7.28 -0.82 10.57
CA SER A 124 -8.10 -0.97 9.38
C SER A 124 -7.94 -2.36 8.75
N TYR A 125 -6.72 -2.89 8.68
CA TYR A 125 -6.51 -4.28 8.25
C TYR A 125 -7.14 -5.29 9.20
N LEU A 126 -7.08 -5.05 10.52
CA LEU A 126 -7.72 -5.89 11.51
C LEU A 126 -9.25 -5.93 11.29
N ILE A 127 -9.88 -4.76 11.17
CA ILE A 127 -11.33 -4.67 10.92
C ILE A 127 -11.68 -5.35 9.59
N ALA A 128 -10.94 -5.08 8.51
CA ALA A 128 -11.19 -5.69 7.21
C ALA A 128 -11.03 -7.23 7.24
N SER A 129 -10.14 -7.76 8.08
CA SER A 129 -10.00 -9.20 8.29
C SER A 129 -11.17 -9.84 9.04
N SER A 130 -11.90 -9.05 9.84
CA SER A 130 -13.03 -9.55 10.64
C SER A 130 -14.37 -9.53 9.91
N ILE A 131 -14.46 -8.81 8.78
CA ILE A 131 -15.68 -8.73 7.97
C ILE A 131 -15.65 -9.83 6.91
N GLU A 132 -16.63 -10.73 6.95
CA GLU A 132 -16.79 -11.79 5.96
C GLU A 132 -17.16 -11.20 4.59
N ASN A 133 -16.49 -11.68 3.54
CA ASN A 133 -16.81 -11.35 2.16
C ASN A 133 -16.41 -12.52 1.26
N GLU A 134 -17.39 -13.37 0.94
CA GLU A 134 -17.22 -14.58 0.12
C GLU A 134 -16.75 -14.26 -1.31
N ASP A 135 -17.07 -13.07 -1.82
CA ASP A 135 -16.70 -12.64 -3.17
C ASP A 135 -15.28 -12.05 -3.23
N SER A 136 -14.61 -11.85 -2.09
CA SER A 136 -13.29 -11.22 -2.08
C SER A 136 -12.20 -12.24 -2.45
N PRO A 137 -11.36 -11.93 -3.46
CA PRO A 137 -10.24 -12.80 -3.82
C PRO A 137 -9.13 -12.81 -2.75
N ILE A 138 -9.25 -11.99 -1.70
CA ILE A 138 -8.20 -11.77 -0.71
C ILE A 138 -8.59 -12.46 0.59
N PRO A 139 -7.82 -13.49 0.99
CA PRO A 139 -8.10 -14.23 2.21
C PRO A 139 -8.01 -13.32 3.45
N PRO A 140 -8.96 -13.41 4.40
CA PRO A 140 -8.92 -12.65 5.66
C PRO A 140 -7.61 -12.80 6.43
N ARG A 141 -6.99 -13.99 6.36
CA ARG A 141 -5.67 -14.27 6.98
C ARG A 141 -4.56 -13.34 6.51
N VAL A 142 -4.57 -12.92 5.23
CA VAL A 142 -3.55 -12.02 4.68
C VAL A 142 -3.72 -10.63 5.27
N LEU A 143 -4.97 -10.14 5.35
CA LEU A 143 -5.28 -8.86 5.99
C LEU A 143 -4.93 -8.89 7.48
N ARG A 144 -5.22 -10.00 8.17
CA ARG A 144 -4.83 -10.15 9.57
C ARG A 144 -3.32 -10.08 9.75
N ARG A 145 -2.57 -10.77 8.87
CA ARG A 145 -1.10 -10.73 8.88
C ARG A 145 -0.55 -9.34 8.63
N LEU A 146 -1.10 -8.60 7.67
CA LEU A 146 -0.74 -7.19 7.41
C LEU A 146 -0.97 -6.29 8.62
N SER A 147 -2.00 -6.57 9.43
CA SER A 147 -2.21 -5.88 10.70
C SER A 147 -1.14 -6.22 11.72
N ASP A 148 -0.89 -7.52 11.93
CA ASP A 148 0.04 -8.01 12.95
C ASP A 148 1.50 -7.64 12.62
N GLU A 149 1.88 -7.62 11.34
CA GLU A 149 3.26 -7.38 10.85
C GLU A 149 3.44 -6.04 10.14
N PHE A 150 2.55 -5.07 10.39
CA PHE A 150 2.51 -3.81 9.66
C PHE A 150 3.86 -3.09 9.56
N GLU A 151 4.63 -2.99 10.66
CA GLU A 151 5.94 -2.32 10.65
C GLU A 151 7.00 -3.10 9.86
N VAL A 152 6.93 -4.43 9.88
CA VAL A 152 7.82 -5.28 9.07
C VAL A 152 7.50 -5.07 7.60
N CYS A 153 6.21 -5.09 7.23
CA CYS A 153 5.75 -4.77 5.88
C CYS A 153 6.17 -3.36 5.44
N SER A 154 5.97 -2.36 6.31
CA SER A 154 6.34 -0.97 6.04
C SER A 154 7.85 -0.82 5.81
N THR A 155 8.67 -1.45 6.66
CA THR A 155 10.13 -1.46 6.51
C THR A 155 10.58 -2.19 5.25
N GLY A 156 9.99 -3.34 4.95
CA GLY A 156 10.27 -4.10 3.73
C GLY A 156 9.92 -3.31 2.47
N LEU A 157 8.77 -2.63 2.44
CA LEU A 157 8.39 -1.76 1.32
C LEU A 157 9.37 -0.59 1.13
N ARG A 158 9.88 -0.01 2.22
CA ARG A 158 10.92 1.04 2.15
C ARG A 158 12.19 0.53 1.48
N ARG A 159 12.57 -0.71 1.80
CA ARG A 159 13.73 -1.37 1.20
C ARG A 159 13.50 -1.63 -0.29
N VAL A 160 12.35 -2.20 -0.66
CA VAL A 160 11.96 -2.40 -2.07
C VAL A 160 12.03 -1.10 -2.87
N ARG A 161 11.54 0.02 -2.31
CA ARG A 161 11.66 1.34 -2.93
C ARG A 161 13.12 1.74 -3.15
N SER A 162 13.96 1.61 -2.12
CA SER A 162 15.38 1.96 -2.21
C SER A 162 16.09 1.19 -3.34
N GLU A 163 15.80 -0.11 -3.46
CA GLU A 163 16.37 -0.94 -4.52
C GLU A 163 15.87 -0.53 -5.91
N TRP A 164 14.59 -0.18 -6.03
CA TRP A 164 14.03 0.34 -7.28
C TRP A 164 14.65 1.67 -7.71
N GLU A 165 14.86 2.61 -6.78
CA GLU A 165 15.52 3.90 -7.04
C GLU A 165 16.99 3.71 -7.46
N GLN A 166 17.71 2.78 -6.82
CA GLN A 166 19.08 2.43 -7.19
C GLN A 166 19.17 1.78 -8.57
N GLY A 167 18.21 0.92 -8.91
CA GLY A 167 18.12 0.29 -10.24
C GLY A 167 17.79 1.26 -11.38
N ARG A 168 17.22 2.44 -11.08
CA ARG A 168 16.95 3.51 -12.06
C ARG A 168 18.13 4.48 -12.25
N SER A 169 19.10 4.50 -11.33
CA SER A 169 20.34 5.26 -11.55
C SER A 169 21.22 4.52 -12.56
N PRO A 170 21.65 5.15 -13.67
CA PRO A 170 22.59 4.51 -14.58
C PRO A 170 23.85 4.20 -13.79
N ARG A 171 24.26 2.93 -13.80
CA ARG A 171 25.59 2.53 -13.31
C ARG A 171 26.60 3.41 -14.05
N ARG A 172 27.23 4.33 -13.31
CA ARG A 172 28.35 5.14 -13.82
C ARG A 172 29.55 4.24 -14.11
#